data_AF-A0A820IMB8-F1
#
_entry.id   AF-A0A820IMB8-F1
#
_cell.length_a   1.000
_cell.length_b   1.000
_cell.length_c   1.000
_cell.angle_alpha   90.00
_cell.angle_beta   90.00
_cell.angle_gamma   90.00
#
_symmetry.space_group_name_H-M   'P 1'
#
loop_
_entity.id
_entity.type
_entity.pdbx_description
1 polymer ?
#
loop_
_entity_poly.entity_id
_entity_poly.type
_entity_poly.pdbx_seq_one_letter_code
_entity_poly.pdbx_strand_id
1 'polypeptide(L)'
;TFAVPPNGATPIARVLRQVLQDKKQEIQKRKLLIVIATDGIPTDDNGQPNVPDFHQVLARERIPIDRVPVTIMACTGEYKCSKFEQIRVNTIVFD
;
A
#
# COMPACT_ATOMS: atom_id res chain seq x y z
N THR A 1 22.20 9.17 -9.96
CA THR A 1 21.10 8.75 -10.86
C THR A 1 21.07 7.25 -10.93
N PHE A 2 19.89 6.63 -10.87
CA PHE A 2 19.77 5.17 -11.02
C PHE A 2 20.14 4.77 -12.46
N ALA A 3 20.85 3.64 -12.61
CA ALA A 3 21.32 3.14 -13.91
C ALA A 3 20.18 2.62 -14.80
N VAL A 4 19.08 2.17 -14.18
CA VAL A 4 17.81 1.84 -14.83
C VAL A 4 16.72 2.52 -14.00
N PRO A 5 15.87 3.38 -14.59
CA PRO A 5 14.73 3.93 -13.86
C PRO A 5 13.84 2.77 -13.39
N PRO A 6 13.25 2.85 -12.19
CA PRO A 6 12.36 1.80 -11.71
C PRO A 6 11.27 1.55 -12.76
N ASN A 7 11.25 0.35 -13.34
CA ASN A 7 10.22 -0.07 -14.26
C ASN A 7 8.90 -0.14 -13.49
N GLY A 8 7.87 0.56 -13.96
CA GLY A 8 6.63 0.93 -13.27
C GLY A 8 5.70 -0.19 -12.72
N ALA A 9 6.22 -1.37 -12.43
CA ALA A 9 5.53 -2.39 -11.65
C ALA A 9 5.60 -2.05 -10.16
N THR A 10 4.44 -1.88 -9.55
CA THR A 10 4.29 -1.67 -8.11
C THR A 10 3.40 -2.79 -7.52
N PRO A 11 3.93 -4.01 -7.31
CA PRO A 11 3.16 -5.15 -6.78
C PRO A 11 2.88 -5.01 -5.27
N ILE A 12 2.27 -3.90 -4.88
CA ILE A 12 2.04 -3.47 -3.49
C ILE A 12 1.18 -4.50 -2.76
N ALA A 13 0.17 -5.06 -3.42
CA ALA A 13 -0.71 -6.06 -2.80
C ALA A 13 0.07 -7.31 -2.36
N ARG A 14 0.94 -7.85 -3.22
CA ARG A 14 1.79 -9.00 -2.89
C ARG A 14 2.73 -8.69 -1.74
N VAL A 15 3.42 -7.55 -1.80
CA VAL A 15 4.36 -7.15 -0.74
C VAL A 15 3.64 -6.93 0.59
N LEU A 16 2.46 -6.31 0.56
CA LEU A 16 1.65 -6.08 1.76
C LEU A 16 1.20 -7.39 2.39
N ARG A 17 0.74 -8.38 1.59
CA ARG A 17 0.42 -9.72 2.09
C ARG A 17 1.60 -10.37 2.79
N GLN A 18 2.78 -10.31 2.18
CA GLN A 18 4.00 -10.86 2.77
C GLN A 18 4.31 -10.22 4.13
N VAL A 19 4.26 -8.88 4.20
CA VAL A 19 4.50 -8.15 5.46
C VAL A 19 3.48 -8.55 6.54
N LEU A 20 2.20 -8.66 6.19
CA LEU A 20 1.15 -9.09 7.13
C LEU A 20 1.39 -10.51 7.64
N GLN A 21 1.84 -11.43 6.78
CA GLN A 21 2.18 -12.80 7.15
C GLN A 21 3.43 -12.84 8.06
N ASP A 22 4.51 -12.16 7.67
CA ASP A 22 5.77 -12.13 8.41
C ASP A 22 5.62 -11.50 9.79
N LYS A 23 4.72 -10.52 9.92
CA LYS A 23 4.47 -9.81 11.18
C LYS A 23 3.26 -10.34 11.93
N LYS A 24 2.63 -11.44 11.50
CA LYS A 24 1.40 -11.98 12.11
C LYS A 24 1.50 -12.17 13.63
N GLN A 25 2.61 -12.71 14.12
CA GLN A 25 2.82 -12.89 15.56
C GLN A 25 2.99 -11.56 16.30
N GLU A 26 3.65 -10.58 15.67
CA GLU A 26 3.91 -9.26 16.25
C GLU A 26 2.65 -8.41 16.31
N ILE A 27 1.76 -8.52 15.32
CA ILE A 27 0.45 -7.88 15.29
C ILE A 27 -0.41 -8.29 16.49
N GLN A 28 -0.24 -9.51 17.00
CA GLN A 28 -0.94 -9.97 18.22
C GLN A 28 -0.37 -9.33 19.50
N LYS A 29 0.92 -8.99 19.52
CA LYS A 29 1.59 -8.43 20.70
C LYS A 29 1.51 -6.90 20.76
N ARG A 30 1.59 -6.21 19.62
CA ARG A 30 1.59 -4.74 19.50
C ARG A 30 0.96 -4.26 18.20
N LYS A 31 0.69 -2.96 18.08
CA LYS A 31 0.16 -2.37 16.84
C LYS A 31 1.26 -2.29 15.78
N LEU A 32 0.90 -2.48 14.51
CA LEU A 32 1.79 -2.39 13.36
C LEU A 32 1.35 -1.24 12.45
N LEU A 33 2.12 -0.15 12.41
CA LEU A 33 1.88 0.93 11.45
C LEU A 33 2.52 0.58 10.11
N ILE A 34 1.74 0.63 9.03
CA ILE A 34 2.23 0.44 7.66
C ILE A 34 2.11 1.76 6.91
N VAL A 35 3.23 2.23 6.37
CA VAL A 35 3.31 3.42 5.51
C VAL A 35 3.72 2.96 4.13
N ILE A 36 2.87 3.20 3.14
CA ILE A 36 3.11 2.82 1.74
C ILE A 36 3.49 4.08 0.98
N ALA A 37 4.77 4.24 0.64
CA ALA A 37 5.22 5.30 -0.24
C ALA A 37 5.29 4.77 -1.68
N THR A 38 4.57 5.39 -2.61
CA THR A 38 4.51 4.96 -4.01
C THR A 38 4.49 6.17 -4.95
N ASP A 39 5.06 6.04 -6.13
CA ASP A 39 5.02 7.03 -7.22
C ASP A 39 4.02 6.65 -8.33
N GLY A 40 3.39 5.48 -8.21
CA GLY A 40 2.47 4.93 -9.20
C GLY A 40 1.31 4.12 -8.62
N ILE A 41 0.42 3.70 -9.51
CA ILE A 41 -0.76 2.88 -9.19
C ILE A 41 -0.35 1.42 -8.93
N PRO A 42 -0.97 0.73 -7.94
CA PRO A 42 -0.72 -0.68 -7.68
C PRO A 42 -0.86 -1.54 -8.94
N THR A 43 0.10 -2.43 -9.16
CA THR A 43 0.10 -3.39 -10.27
C THR A 43 0.10 -4.83 -9.77
N ASP A 44 -0.13 -5.78 -10.68
CA ASP A 44 0.25 -7.17 -10.49
C ASP A 44 1.76 -7.38 -10.76
N ASP A 45 2.21 -8.64 -10.69
CA ASP A 45 3.61 -9.01 -10.94
C ASP A 45 4.01 -8.88 -12.43
N ASN A 46 3.05 -8.71 -13.33
CA ASN A 46 3.29 -8.44 -14.75
C ASN A 46 3.30 -6.93 -15.07
N GLY A 47 3.17 -6.07 -14.05
CA GLY A 47 3.10 -4.62 -14.21
C GLY A 47 1.75 -4.11 -14.71
N GLN A 48 0.70 -4.94 -14.74
CA GLN A 48 -0.65 -4.51 -15.11
C GLN A 48 -1.37 -3.90 -13.90
N PRO A 49 -2.08 -2.76 -14.04
CA PRO A 49 -2.80 -2.14 -12.94
C PRO A 49 -3.77 -3.11 -12.25
N ASN A 50 -3.68 -3.20 -10.92
CA ASN A 50 -4.53 -4.10 -10.12
C ASN A 50 -4.91 -3.47 -8.76
N VAL A 51 -5.63 -2.36 -8.85
CA VAL A 51 -6.22 -1.68 -7.70
C VAL A 51 -7.21 -2.56 -6.91
N PRO A 52 -8.05 -3.41 -7.55
CA PRO A 52 -9.00 -4.25 -6.81
C PRO A 52 -8.32 -5.22 -5.83
N ASP A 53 -7.20 -5.84 -6.24
CA ASP A 53 -6.45 -6.75 -5.37
C ASP A 53 -5.84 -6.01 -4.17
N PHE A 54 -5.25 -4.84 -4.42
CA PHE A 54 -4.73 -4.00 -3.35
C PHE A 54 -5.82 -3.59 -2.35
N HIS A 55 -7.00 -3.20 -2.85
CA HIS A 55 -8.16 -2.88 -2.01
C HIS A 55 -8.61 -4.10 -1.18
N GLN A 56 -8.64 -5.29 -1.77
CA GLN A 56 -8.97 -6.53 -1.06
C GLN A 56 -8.02 -6.77 0.12
N VAL A 57 -6.70 -6.58 -0.06
CA VAL A 57 -5.74 -6.74 1.04
C VAL A 57 -6.01 -5.75 2.17
N LEU A 58 -6.24 -4.47 1.84
CA LEU A 58 -6.49 -3.42 2.83
C LEU A 58 -7.79 -3.63 3.63
N ALA A 59 -8.83 -4.12 2.96
CA ALA A 59 -10.17 -4.26 3.52
C ALA A 59 -10.40 -5.60 4.24
N ARG A 60 -9.78 -6.69 3.77
CA ARG A 60 -10.13 -8.06 4.22
C ARG A 60 -8.98 -8.83 4.85
N GLU A 61 -7.73 -8.58 4.46
CA GLU A 61 -6.60 -9.42 4.87
C GLU A 61 -5.81 -8.84 6.05
N ARG A 62 -6.03 -7.55 6.33
CA ARG A 62 -5.46 -6.80 7.44
C ARG A 62 -6.15 -7.11 8.76
N ILE A 63 -5.82 -8.24 9.37
CA ILE A 63 -6.50 -8.75 10.58
C ILE A 63 -5.56 -8.76 11.81
N PRO A 64 -5.99 -8.24 12.97
CA PRO A 64 -7.22 -7.47 13.18
C PRO A 64 -7.08 -6.01 12.70
N ILE A 65 -8.15 -5.48 12.11
CA ILE A 65 -8.12 -4.24 11.32
C ILE A 65 -7.76 -2.98 12.12
N ASP A 66 -8.07 -2.97 13.41
CA ASP A 66 -7.82 -1.89 14.35
C ASP A 66 -6.36 -1.83 14.84
N ARG A 67 -5.60 -2.92 14.65
CA ARG A 67 -4.20 -3.02 15.11
C ARG A 67 -3.17 -2.74 14.03
N VAL A 68 -3.59 -2.66 12.77
CA VAL A 68 -2.68 -2.48 11.65
C VAL A 68 -3.06 -1.23 10.85
N PRO A 69 -2.95 0.00 11.38
CA PRO A 69 -3.25 1.18 10.57
C PRO A 69 -2.35 1.25 9.33
N VAL A 70 -2.93 1.55 8.17
CA VAL A 70 -2.22 1.73 6.89
C VAL A 70 -2.45 3.15 6.41
N THR A 71 -1.38 3.80 5.95
CA THR A 71 -1.44 5.10 5.28
C THR A 71 -0.64 5.04 3.98
N ILE A 72 -1.12 5.72 2.94
CA ILE A 72 -0.51 5.73 1.61
C ILE A 72 -0.02 7.14 1.33
N MET A 73 1.24 7.26 0.95
CA MET A 73 1.90 8.47 0.49
C MET A 73 2.20 8.30 -1.00
N ALA A 74 1.33 8.85 -1.84
CA ALA A 74 1.52 8.85 -3.29
C ALA A 74 2.28 10.11 -3.73
N CYS A 75 3.34 9.97 -4.50
CA CYS A 75 4.04 11.09 -5.14
C CYS A 75 3.61 11.14 -6.61
N THR A 76 2.65 12.00 -6.91
CA THR A 76 2.25 12.30 -8.29
C THR A 76 3.24 13.29 -8.90
N GLY A 77 3.57 13.12 -10.18
CA GLY A 77 4.73 13.70 -10.88
C GLY A 77 4.83 15.22 -11.01
N GLU A 78 4.13 16.01 -10.21
CA GLU A 78 4.32 17.47 -10.12
C GLU A 78 4.98 17.87 -8.80
N TYR A 79 6.14 17.30 -8.45
CA TYR A 79 7.06 17.76 -7.37
C TYR A 79 6.44 18.18 -6.02
N LYS A 80 5.21 17.76 -5.74
CA LYS A 80 4.47 17.98 -4.51
C LYS A 80 4.00 16.59 -4.10
N CYS A 81 4.80 15.90 -3.28
CA CYS A 81 4.26 14.78 -2.50
C CYS A 81 3.26 15.39 -1.53
N SER A 82 2.02 15.53 -1.98
CA SER A 82 0.89 15.98 -1.17
C SER A 82 0.69 14.92 -0.09
N LYS A 83 0.75 15.34 1.18
CA LYS A 83 0.38 14.47 2.28
C LYS A 83 -1.08 14.08 2.07
N PHE A 84 -1.33 12.84 1.67
CA PHE A 84 -2.68 12.31 1.67
C PHE A 84 -3.08 12.14 3.14
N GLU A 85 -4.02 12.97 3.55
CA GLU A 85 -4.70 12.93 4.84
C GLU A 85 -5.14 11.49 5.12
N GLN A 86 -5.01 11.05 6.37
CA GLN A 86 -5.33 9.69 6.80
C GLN A 86 -6.62 9.19 6.13
N ILE A 87 -6.47 8.31 5.13
CA ILE A 87 -7.61 7.58 4.59
C ILE A 87 -8.03 6.62 5.71
N ARG A 88 -8.94 7.09 6.57
CA ARG A 88 -9.88 6.18 7.22
C ARG A 88 -10.59 5.50 6.06
N VAL A 89 -10.29 4.23 5.85
CA VAL A 89 -10.83 3.41 4.77
C VAL A 89 -12.35 3.46 4.86
N ASN A 90 -12.97 4.39 4.13
CA ASN A 90 -14.41 4.51 3.91
C ASN A 90 -14.74 5.14 2.56
N THR A 91 -13.80 5.81 1.90
CA THR A 91 -13.97 6.21 0.49
C THR A 91 -12.61 6.39 -0.14
N ILE A 92 -12.30 5.61 -1.17
CA ILE A 92 -11.21 5.92 -2.09
C ILE A 92 -11.90 6.38 -3.36
N VAL A 93 -11.85 7.69 -3.62
CA VAL A 93 -12.22 8.27 -4.93
C VAL A 93 -10.95 8.26 -5.76
N PHE A 94 -11.01 7.61 -6.91
CA PHE A 94 -10.05 7.78 -7.98
C PHE A 94 -10.79 8.56 -9.07
N ASP A 95 -10.40 9.83 -9.29
CA ASP A 95 -10.79 10.58 -10.48
C ASP A 95 -10.02 10.07 -11.71
#